data_AF-A0AA97ATW4-F1
#
_entry.id   AF-A0AA97ATW4-F1
#
_cell.length_a   1.000
_cell.length_b   1.000
_cell.length_c   1.000
_cell.angle_alpha   90.00
_cell.angle_beta   90.00
_cell.angle_gamma   90.00
#
_symmetry.space_group_name_H-M   'P 1'
#
loop_
_entity.id
_entity.type
_entity.pdbx_description
1 polymer ?
#
loop_
_entity_poly.entity_id
_entity_poly.type
_entity_poly.pdbx_seq_one_letter_code
_entity_poly.pdbx_strand_id
1 'polypeptide(L)'
;MKRLIGTVFAVVLVGFMSWVGFFAPAFAAVSTQPPGHEEVISPDGEQYSSREEAYEKATEAASDPNGLDKEYQKDLKIFKKENPDQANLIEKAEAAVEKVVSDKK
;
A
#
# COMPACT_ATOMS: atom_id res chain seq x y z
N MET A 1 2.59 56.69 -13.15
CA MET A 1 2.70 56.60 -11.68
C MET A 1 1.62 55.74 -11.03
N LYS A 2 0.32 56.04 -11.18
CA LYS A 2 -0.77 55.27 -10.52
C LYS A 2 -0.76 53.75 -10.82
N ARG A 3 -0.46 53.35 -12.06
CA ARG A 3 -0.34 51.92 -12.46
C ARG A 3 0.87 51.22 -11.84
N LEU A 4 2.00 51.92 -11.74
CA LEU A 4 3.24 51.38 -11.15
C LEU A 4 3.07 51.13 -9.65
N ILE A 5 2.40 52.05 -8.95
CA ILE A 5 2.10 51.94 -7.52
C ILE A 5 1.18 50.74 -7.25
N GLY A 6 0.16 50.53 -8.08
CA GLY A 6 -0.72 49.36 -7.96
C GLY A 6 0.00 48.03 -8.15
N THR A 7 0.93 47.95 -9.12
CA THR A 7 1.73 46.73 -9.35
C THR A 7 2.68 46.43 -8.20
N VAL A 8 3.37 47.44 -7.65
CA VAL A 8 4.26 47.26 -6.49
C VAL A 8 3.46 46.78 -5.28
N PHE A 9 2.28 47.36 -5.04
CA PHE A 9 1.42 46.94 -3.95
C PHE A 9 0.97 45.48 -4.09
N ALA A 10 0.61 45.05 -5.30
CA ALA A 10 0.21 43.66 -5.56
C ALA A 10 1.35 42.66 -5.32
N VAL A 11 2.58 42.99 -5.74
CA VAL A 11 3.75 42.11 -5.52
C VAL A 11 4.08 41.97 -4.03
N VAL A 12 3.98 43.07 -3.26
CA VAL A 12 4.17 43.03 -1.80
C VAL A 12 3.08 42.19 -1.12
N LEU A 13 1.83 42.31 -1.55
CA LEU A 13 0.72 41.55 -0.97
C LEU A 13 0.85 40.05 -1.23
N VAL A 14 1.23 39.65 -2.45
CA VAL A 14 1.47 38.24 -2.79
C VAL A 14 2.67 37.70 -2.02
N GLY A 15 3.77 38.46 -1.94
CA GLY A 15 4.95 38.06 -1.16
C GLY A 15 4.64 37.91 0.34
N PHE A 16 3.80 38.79 0.89
CA PHE A 16 3.38 38.72 2.29
C PHE A 16 2.47 37.51 2.56
N MET A 17 1.55 37.19 1.63
CA MET A 17 0.71 36.00 1.72
C MET A 17 1.50 34.69 1.62
N SER A 18 2.56 34.66 0.81
CA SER A 18 3.47 33.51 0.74
C SER A 18 4.28 33.32 2.03
N TRP A 19 4.63 34.40 2.73
CA TRP A 19 5.35 34.33 4.00
C TRP A 19 4.49 33.76 5.12
N VAL A 20 3.23 34.19 5.26
CA VAL A 20 2.35 33.71 6.35
C VAL A 20 1.98 32.23 6.22
N GLY A 21 1.94 31.67 5.00
CA GLY A 21 1.67 30.25 4.78
C GLY A 21 2.82 29.32 5.21
N PHE A 22 4.05 29.81 5.24
CA PHE A 22 5.25 29.01 5.57
C PHE A 22 5.37 28.72 7.08
N PHE A 23 4.74 29.53 7.94
CA PHE A 23 4.77 29.37 9.39
C PHE A 23 3.53 28.68 9.96
N ALA A 24 2.62 28.21 9.10
CA ALA A 24 1.49 27.42 9.55
C ALA A 24 2.00 26.06 10.04
N PRO A 25 1.81 25.71 11.32
CA PRO A 25 2.16 24.38 11.81
C PRO A 25 1.34 23.32 11.05
N ALA A 26 2.03 22.36 10.44
CA ALA A 26 1.39 21.17 9.90
C ALA A 26 1.00 20.27 11.07
N PHE A 27 -0.23 20.38 11.54
CA PHE A 27 -0.78 19.44 12.50
C PHE A 27 -1.08 18.13 11.78
N ALA A 28 -0.30 17.09 12.06
CA ALA A 28 -0.70 15.73 11.73
C ALA A 28 -1.98 15.41 12.51
N ALA A 29 -2.99 14.87 11.83
CA ALA A 29 -4.19 14.38 12.51
C ALA A 29 -3.76 13.33 13.54
N VAL A 30 -4.06 13.57 14.82
CA VAL A 30 -3.83 12.60 15.87
C VAL A 30 -4.77 11.42 15.61
N SER A 31 -4.20 10.22 15.47
CA SER A 31 -5.01 9.01 15.32
C SER A 31 -5.90 8.85 16.55
N THR A 32 -7.22 8.88 16.33
CA THR A 32 -8.22 8.58 17.37
C THR A 32 -8.42 7.08 17.57
N GLN A 33 -7.72 6.26 16.79
CA GLN A 33 -7.83 4.81 16.88
C GLN A 33 -7.07 4.32 18.11
N PRO A 34 -7.69 3.51 18.98
CA PRO A 34 -6.98 2.91 20.10
C PRO A 34 -5.85 1.99 19.58
N PRO A 35 -4.70 1.95 20.27
CA PRO A 35 -3.58 1.10 19.88
C PRO A 35 -4.03 -0.37 19.84
N GLY A 36 -3.70 -1.08 18.74
CA GLY A 36 -4.10 -2.48 18.54
C GLY A 36 -5.48 -2.69 17.91
N HIS A 37 -6.15 -1.63 17.46
CA HIS A 37 -7.36 -1.71 16.62
C HIS A 37 -7.09 -1.21 15.20
N GLU A 38 -5.94 -1.57 14.65
CA GLU A 38 -5.71 -1.34 13.22
C GLU A 38 -6.63 -2.23 12.40
N GLU A 39 -7.34 -1.61 11.46
CA GLU A 39 -8.09 -2.31 10.44
C GLU A 39 -7.12 -3.15 9.61
N VAL A 40 -7.30 -4.48 9.65
CA VAL A 40 -6.53 -5.40 8.82
C VAL A 40 -7.18 -5.43 7.46
N ILE A 41 -6.53 -4.77 6.49
CA ILE A 41 -6.95 -4.83 5.10
C ILE A 41 -6.32 -6.05 4.47
N SER A 42 -7.16 -7.01 4.10
CA SER A 42 -6.72 -8.23 3.41
C SER A 42 -7.08 -8.18 1.93
N PRO A 43 -6.14 -8.51 1.02
CA PRO A 43 -6.38 -8.47 -0.42
C PRO A 43 -7.42 -9.48 -0.91
N ASP A 44 -7.70 -10.52 -0.12
CA ASP A 44 -8.74 -11.51 -0.36
C ASP A 44 -10.14 -11.08 0.12
N GLY A 45 -10.26 -9.91 0.77
CA GLY A 45 -11.49 -9.41 1.35
C GLY A 45 -11.89 -10.11 2.65
N GLU A 46 -11.02 -10.93 3.25
CA GLU A 46 -11.24 -11.44 4.59
C GLU A 46 -11.14 -10.30 5.61
N GLN A 47 -12.11 -10.29 6.53
CA GLN A 47 -12.13 -9.36 7.63
C GLN A 47 -11.57 -10.06 8.86
N TYR A 48 -10.60 -9.41 9.49
CA TYR A 48 -10.04 -9.82 10.76
C TYR A 48 -10.42 -8.80 11.83
N SER A 49 -10.76 -9.28 13.02
CA SER A 49 -11.08 -8.42 14.16
C SER A 49 -9.83 -7.77 14.77
N SER A 50 -8.66 -8.35 14.54
CA SER A 50 -7.36 -7.85 15.00
C SER A 50 -6.22 -8.32 14.10
N ARG A 51 -5.06 -7.69 14.25
CA ARG A 51 -3.82 -8.12 13.59
C ARG A 51 -3.37 -9.50 14.07
N GLU A 52 -3.54 -9.76 15.36
CA GLU A 52 -3.21 -11.04 15.99
C GLU A 52 -4.01 -12.19 15.35
N GLU A 53 -5.31 -12.00 15.14
CA GLU A 53 -6.16 -12.99 14.46
C GLU A 53 -5.68 -13.27 13.04
N ALA A 54 -5.28 -12.24 12.29
CA ALA A 54 -4.75 -12.41 10.94
C ALA A 54 -3.47 -13.27 10.93
N TYR A 55 -2.58 -13.07 11.90
CA TYR A 55 -1.38 -13.88 12.04
C TYR A 55 -1.67 -15.31 12.48
N GLU A 56 -2.58 -15.50 13.44
CA GLU A 56 -3.00 -16.84 13.85
C GLU A 56 -3.54 -17.63 12.66
N LYS A 57 -4.43 -17.03 11.86
CA LYS A 57 -5.00 -17.69 10.68
C LYS A 57 -3.94 -18.02 9.62
N ALA A 58 -2.97 -17.13 9.42
CA ALA A 58 -1.84 -17.40 8.52
C ALA A 58 -0.99 -18.59 9.01
N THR A 59 -0.76 -18.71 10.32
CA THR A 59 -0.03 -19.86 10.89
C THR A 59 -0.82 -21.15 10.85
N GLU A 60 -2.15 -21.09 10.94
CA GLU A 60 -3.03 -22.26 10.79
C GLU A 60 -2.95 -22.81 9.36
N ALA A 61 -2.97 -21.95 8.35
CA ALA A 61 -2.78 -22.35 6.95
C ALA A 61 -1.42 -23.02 6.71
N ALA A 62 -0.36 -22.57 7.41
CA ALA A 62 0.94 -23.22 7.36
C ALA A 62 0.98 -24.58 8.09
N SER A 63 0.05 -24.83 9.00
CA SER A 63 -0.04 -26.06 9.80
C SER A 63 -0.88 -27.15 9.13
N ASP A 64 -1.80 -26.81 8.22
CA ASP A 64 -2.49 -27.77 7.33
C ASP A 64 -1.51 -28.26 6.24
N PRO A 65 -1.34 -29.59 6.07
CA PRO A 65 -0.51 -30.16 5.01
C PRO A 65 -0.78 -29.63 3.60
N ASN A 66 -2.01 -29.18 3.33
CA ASN A 66 -2.40 -28.58 2.04
C ASN A 66 -2.82 -27.11 2.17
N GLY A 67 -2.65 -26.48 3.33
CA GLY A 67 -3.13 -25.12 3.58
C GLY A 67 -2.35 -24.09 2.78
N LEU A 68 -1.02 -24.23 2.70
CA LEU A 68 -0.16 -23.35 1.90
C LEU A 68 -0.52 -23.38 0.41
N ASP A 69 -0.74 -24.56 -0.15
CA ASP A 69 -1.14 -24.71 -1.56
C ASP A 69 -2.50 -24.07 -1.84
N LYS A 70 -3.47 -24.23 -0.93
CA LYS A 70 -4.78 -23.59 -1.06
C LYS A 70 -4.67 -22.06 -1.04
N GLU A 71 -3.90 -21.51 -0.10
CA GLU A 71 -3.74 -20.06 0.03
C GLU A 71 -2.98 -19.49 -1.17
N TYR A 72 -1.93 -20.18 -1.63
CA TYR A 72 -1.23 -19.82 -2.86
C TYR A 72 -2.17 -19.73 -4.07
N GLN A 73 -3.07 -20.70 -4.24
CA GLN A 73 -4.03 -20.68 -5.36
C GLN A 73 -5.07 -19.55 -5.24
N LYS A 74 -5.43 -19.17 -4.01
CA LYS A 74 -6.32 -18.03 -3.73
C LYS A 74 -5.63 -16.72 -4.10
N ASP A 75 -4.41 -16.53 -3.62
CA ASP A 75 -3.58 -15.35 -3.90
C ASP A 75 -3.26 -15.22 -5.39
N LEU A 76 -2.98 -16.34 -6.06
CA LEU A 76 -2.72 -16.35 -7.50
C LEU A 76 -3.93 -15.82 -8.30
N LYS A 77 -5.15 -16.17 -7.89
CA LYS A 77 -6.38 -15.67 -8.53
C LYS A 77 -6.56 -14.17 -8.29
N ILE A 78 -6.33 -13.71 -7.07
CA ILE A 78 -6.40 -12.29 -6.72
C ILE A 78 -5.37 -11.50 -7.53
N PHE A 79 -4.12 -11.97 -7.55
CA PHE A 79 -3.03 -11.37 -8.31
C PHE A 79 -3.38 -11.24 -9.80
N LYS A 80 -3.86 -12.32 -10.43
CA LYS A 80 -4.25 -12.31 -11.85
C LYS A 80 -5.42 -11.36 -12.14
N LYS A 81 -6.35 -11.21 -11.19
CA LYS A 81 -7.51 -10.31 -11.29
C LYS A 81 -7.09 -8.84 -11.16
N GLU A 82 -6.20 -8.52 -10.23
CA GLU A 82 -5.73 -7.15 -9.99
C GLU A 82 -4.66 -6.70 -10.99
N ASN A 83 -3.92 -7.65 -11.57
CA ASN A 83 -2.82 -7.40 -12.49
C ASN A 83 -3.02 -8.17 -13.82
N PRO A 84 -4.06 -7.84 -14.61
CA PRO A 84 -4.35 -8.57 -15.85
C PRO A 84 -3.19 -8.52 -16.85
N ASP A 85 -2.48 -7.40 -16.92
CA ASP A 85 -1.33 -7.21 -17.82
C ASP A 85 -0.11 -8.06 -17.42
N GLN A 86 -0.07 -8.52 -16.16
CA GLN A 86 1.02 -9.31 -15.58
C GLN A 86 0.57 -10.73 -15.19
N ALA A 87 -0.58 -11.19 -15.68
CA ALA A 87 -1.16 -12.48 -15.28
C ALA A 87 -0.21 -13.67 -15.50
N ASN A 88 0.74 -13.58 -16.44
CA ASN A 88 1.73 -14.61 -16.75
C ASN A 88 3.07 -14.44 -16.00
N LEU A 89 3.21 -13.46 -15.11
CA LEU A 89 4.46 -13.20 -14.41
C LEU A 89 4.86 -14.37 -13.50
N ILE A 90 3.90 -14.91 -12.76
CA ILE A 90 4.12 -16.05 -11.86
C ILE A 90 4.54 -17.29 -12.64
N GLU A 91 3.84 -17.61 -13.74
CA GLU A 91 4.18 -18.75 -14.61
C GLU A 91 5.58 -18.61 -15.23
N LYS A 92 5.99 -17.39 -15.60
CA LYS A 92 7.36 -17.12 -16.07
C LYS A 92 8.40 -17.31 -14.97
N ALA A 93 8.09 -16.91 -13.74
CA ALA A 93 8.97 -17.10 -12.60
C ALA A 93 9.14 -18.59 -12.27
N GLU A 94 8.04 -19.35 -12.25
CA GLU A 94 8.05 -20.81 -12.06
C GLU A 94 8.93 -21.50 -13.12
N ALA A 95 8.73 -21.17 -14.41
CA ALA A 95 9.54 -21.73 -15.50
C ALA A 95 11.04 -21.37 -15.39
N ALA A 96 11.36 -20.15 -14.94
CA ALA A 96 12.75 -19.75 -14.72
C ALA A 96 13.40 -20.55 -13.57
N VAL A 97 12.67 -20.77 -12.48
CA VAL A 97 13.15 -21.59 -11.36
C VAL A 97 13.34 -23.05 -11.79
N GLU A 98 12.38 -23.63 -12.50
CA GLU A 98 12.45 -25.01 -13.00
C GLU A 98 13.67 -25.21 -13.89
N LYS A 99 13.97 -24.25 -14.76
CA LYS A 99 15.18 -24.26 -15.60
C LYS A 99 16.45 -24.29 -14.76
N VAL A 100 16.58 -23.40 -13.77
CA VAL A 100 17.77 -23.33 -12.90
C VAL A 100 17.94 -24.60 -12.05
N VAL A 101 16.84 -25.18 -11.57
CA VAL A 101 16.87 -26.40 -10.76
C VAL A 101 17.20 -27.62 -11.62
N SER A 102 16.68 -27.69 -12.83
CA SER A 102 16.94 -28.79 -13.77
C SER A 102 18.36 -28.77 -14.31
N ASP A 103 18.93 -27.57 -14.58
CA ASP A 103 20.32 -27.41 -15.04
C ASP A 103 21.36 -27.76 -13.95
N LYS A 104 20.95 -27.85 -12.67
CA LYS A 104 21.81 -28.26 -11.53
C LYS A 104 21.79 -29.77 -11.24
N LYS A 105 20.97 -30.55 -11.95
CA LYS A 105 20.83 -31.99 -11.79
C LYS A 105 21.55 -32.74 -12.89
#